data_AF-A0A444ZF29-F1
#
_entry.id   AF-A0A444ZF29-F1
#
_cell.length_a   1.000
_cell.length_b   1.000
_cell.length_c   1.000
_cell.angle_alpha   90.00
_cell.angle_beta   90.00
_cell.angle_gamma   90.00
#
_symmetry.space_group_name_H-M   'P 1'
#
loop_
_entity.id
_entity.type
_entity.pdbx_description
1 polymer ?
#
loop_
_entity_poly.entity_id
_entity_poly.type
_entity_poly.pdbx_seq_one_letter_code
_entity_poly.pdbx_strand_id
1 'polypeptide(L)'
;MLGNNLPAANEVIAALQALRNSGIELILGVPNSDLQGLATNSESARQWVQRNVLSFWPSVKIKYIAVGNEVRPVGDSTSWMAQYVLPAIQNVYQAIRAQGLHDQIKVSTAIDMSLLGNSFPPSQGSFRGDVRSYLDPIIGYLVYAGAPLLTNVYPYFSYKDNPRDISLSYAIFTSPNVVVEILVQLMIVPRFIWII
;
A
#
# COMPACT_ATOMS: atom_id res chain seq x y z
N MET A 1 -3.43 6.82 14.34
CA MET A 1 -2.27 6.15 14.98
C MET A 1 -2.62 4.70 15.24
N LEU A 2 -2.59 3.86 14.20
CA LEU A 2 -2.34 2.44 14.46
C LEU A 2 -0.87 2.39 14.87
N GLY A 3 -0.62 2.11 16.14
CA GLY A 3 0.71 2.17 16.71
C GLY A 3 1.68 1.25 15.95
N ASN A 4 2.93 1.66 15.88
CA ASN A 4 4.06 0.91 15.29
C ASN A 4 4.40 -0.40 16.02
N ASN A 5 3.44 -1.02 16.72
CA ASN A 5 3.60 -2.32 17.36
C ASN A 5 3.29 -3.40 16.33
N LEU A 6 4.20 -3.57 15.38
CA LEU A 6 4.18 -4.76 14.55
C LEU A 6 4.42 -5.98 15.45
N PRO A 7 3.63 -7.06 15.28
CA PRO A 7 3.83 -8.30 16.04
C PRO A 7 5.25 -8.81 15.87
N ALA A 8 5.79 -9.43 16.92
CA ALA A 8 7.13 -10.01 16.87
C ALA A 8 7.21 -11.10 15.79
N ALA A 9 8.38 -11.37 15.23
CA ALA A 9 8.53 -12.28 14.08
C ALA A 9 7.94 -13.69 14.34
N ASN A 10 7.98 -14.17 15.60
CA ASN A 10 7.37 -15.42 16.03
C ASN A 10 5.83 -15.40 15.97
N GLU A 11 5.20 -14.26 16.26
CA GLU A 11 3.75 -14.10 16.20
C GLU A 11 3.25 -14.10 14.74
N VAL A 12 3.99 -13.48 13.82
CA VAL A 12 3.68 -13.52 12.38
C VAL A 12 3.73 -14.96 11.85
N ILE A 13 4.75 -15.72 12.22
CA ILE A 13 4.86 -17.14 11.85
C ILE A 13 3.70 -17.96 12.42
N ALA A 14 3.31 -17.73 13.68
CA ALA A 14 2.17 -18.42 14.28
C ALA A 14 0.86 -18.13 13.54
N ALA A 15 0.62 -16.87 13.17
CA ALA A 15 -0.54 -16.47 12.36
C ALA A 15 -0.53 -17.14 10.98
N LEU A 16 0.63 -17.17 10.29
CA LEU A 16 0.76 -17.86 9.00
C LEU A 16 0.53 -19.37 9.11
N GLN A 17 0.94 -20.02 10.20
CA GLN A 17 0.62 -21.42 10.45
C GLN A 17 -0.88 -21.64 10.63
N ALA A 18 -1.55 -20.77 11.40
CA ALA A 18 -2.99 -20.86 11.62
C ALA A 18 -3.82 -20.63 10.35
N LEU A 19 -3.30 -19.87 9.39
CA LEU A 19 -3.98 -19.60 8.11
C LEU A 19 -3.87 -20.72 7.08
N ARG A 20 -3.07 -21.77 7.32
CA ARG A 20 -2.92 -22.88 6.37
C ARG A 20 -4.27 -23.54 6.08
N ASN A 21 -4.58 -23.69 4.80
CA ASN A 21 -5.80 -24.29 4.27
C ASN A 21 -7.10 -23.62 4.72
N SER A 22 -7.04 -22.42 5.30
CA SER A 22 -8.23 -21.66 5.74
C SER A 22 -9.06 -21.13 4.57
N GLY A 23 -8.45 -20.98 3.40
CA GLY A 23 -9.08 -20.36 2.22
C GLY A 23 -9.11 -18.83 2.26
N ILE A 24 -8.65 -18.20 3.35
CA ILE A 24 -8.59 -16.74 3.53
C ILE A 24 -7.45 -16.15 2.69
N GLU A 25 -7.76 -15.13 1.88
CA GLU A 25 -6.74 -14.37 1.15
C GLU A 25 -6.03 -13.37 2.07
N LEU A 26 -4.71 -13.29 1.93
CA LEU A 26 -3.84 -12.53 2.83
C LEU A 26 -3.08 -11.41 2.11
N ILE A 27 -3.07 -10.21 2.73
CA ILE A 27 -2.07 -9.18 2.48
C ILE A 27 -0.97 -9.37 3.53
N LEU A 28 0.25 -9.69 3.08
CA LEU A 28 1.40 -9.85 3.95
C LEU A 28 2.23 -8.57 3.97
N GLY A 29 2.40 -7.95 5.13
CA GLY A 29 3.22 -6.74 5.28
C GLY A 29 4.71 -7.06 5.42
N VAL A 30 5.55 -6.27 4.74
CA VAL A 30 6.97 -6.12 5.09
C VAL A 30 7.07 -4.97 6.10
N PRO A 31 7.63 -5.21 7.30
CA PRO A 31 7.90 -4.16 8.27
C PRO A 31 8.76 -3.02 7.71
N ASN A 32 8.48 -1.79 8.11
CA ASN A 32 9.32 -0.64 7.74
C ASN A 32 10.80 -0.81 8.16
N SER A 33 11.05 -1.54 9.27
CA SER A 33 12.40 -1.89 9.75
C SER A 33 13.19 -2.76 8.78
N ASP A 34 12.52 -3.55 7.95
CA ASP A 34 13.18 -4.49 7.03
C ASP A 34 13.55 -3.81 5.70
N LEU A 35 12.95 -2.64 5.39
CA LEU A 35 13.08 -1.97 4.10
C LEU A 35 14.54 -1.78 3.67
N GLN A 36 15.39 -1.26 4.54
CA GLN A 36 16.80 -1.01 4.21
C GLN A 36 17.54 -2.31 3.85
N GLY A 37 17.34 -3.38 4.63
CA GLY A 37 17.99 -4.67 4.40
C GLY A 37 17.53 -5.32 3.10
N LEU A 38 16.23 -5.22 2.78
CA LEU A 38 15.66 -5.75 1.55
C LEU A 38 16.04 -4.91 0.32
N ALA A 39 16.20 -3.60 0.49
CA ALA A 39 16.59 -2.68 -0.57
C ALA A 39 18.05 -2.84 -0.99
N THR A 40 18.94 -2.96 -0.02
CA THR A 40 20.40 -2.94 -0.24
C THR A 40 21.01 -4.30 -0.54
N ASN A 41 20.27 -5.40 -0.29
CA ASN A 41 20.73 -6.76 -0.56
C ASN A 41 19.60 -7.63 -1.13
N SER A 42 19.73 -8.00 -2.40
CA SER A 42 18.75 -8.85 -3.09
C SER A 42 18.67 -10.27 -2.50
N GLU A 43 19.75 -10.81 -1.92
CA GLU A 43 19.70 -12.11 -1.25
C GLU A 43 18.89 -12.03 0.05
N SER A 44 18.93 -10.90 0.77
CA SER A 44 18.05 -10.68 1.93
C SER A 44 16.57 -10.72 1.52
N ALA A 45 16.21 -10.11 0.39
CA ALA A 45 14.84 -10.20 -0.15
C ALA A 45 14.46 -11.62 -0.56
N ARG A 46 15.39 -12.37 -1.17
CA ARG A 46 15.16 -13.77 -1.55
C ARG A 46 14.93 -14.65 -0.31
N GLN A 47 15.72 -14.46 0.75
CA GLN A 47 15.57 -15.16 2.02
C GLN A 47 14.26 -14.78 2.74
N TRP A 48 13.90 -13.50 2.71
CA TRP A 48 12.62 -13.03 3.27
C TRP A 48 11.44 -13.69 2.55
N VAL A 49 11.45 -13.73 1.22
CA VAL A 49 10.41 -14.41 0.41
C VAL A 49 10.39 -15.91 0.69
N GLN A 50 11.54 -16.57 0.76
CA GLN A 50 11.62 -17.99 1.10
C GLN A 50 10.95 -18.29 2.46
N ARG A 51 11.30 -17.50 3.48
CA ARG A 51 10.86 -17.72 4.85
C ARG A 51 9.38 -17.39 5.04
N ASN A 52 8.93 -16.25 4.53
CA ASN A 52 7.62 -15.70 4.86
C ASN A 52 6.54 -16.00 3.82
N VAL A 53 6.93 -16.35 2.58
CA VAL A 53 5.99 -16.64 1.49
C VAL A 53 6.06 -18.10 1.09
N LEU A 54 7.21 -18.56 0.59
CA LEU A 54 7.33 -19.88 -0.04
C LEU A 54 7.15 -21.02 0.95
N SER A 55 7.53 -20.83 2.21
CA SER A 55 7.33 -21.84 3.28
C SER A 55 5.86 -22.08 3.63
N PHE A 56 4.95 -21.18 3.22
CA PHE A 56 3.51 -21.23 3.52
C PHE A 56 2.66 -21.39 2.26
N TRP A 57 3.18 -21.02 1.10
CA TRP A 57 2.54 -21.23 -0.19
C TRP A 57 2.51 -22.71 -0.59
N PRO A 58 1.44 -23.22 -1.23
CA PRO A 58 0.16 -22.54 -1.53
C PRO A 58 -0.88 -22.67 -0.40
N SER A 59 -0.55 -23.31 0.73
CA SER A 59 -1.52 -23.55 1.81
C SER A 59 -2.05 -22.27 2.46
N VAL A 60 -1.27 -21.19 2.49
CA VAL A 60 -1.73 -19.84 2.83
C VAL A 60 -1.93 -19.05 1.53
N LYS A 61 -3.11 -18.49 1.31
CA LYS A 61 -3.44 -17.74 0.09
C LYS A 61 -2.93 -16.31 0.15
N ILE A 62 -1.62 -16.12 0.04
CA ILE A 62 -1.01 -14.79 -0.01
C ILE A 62 -1.36 -14.15 -1.36
N LYS A 63 -2.10 -13.03 -1.34
CA LYS A 63 -2.54 -12.33 -2.55
C LYS A 63 -1.70 -11.09 -2.85
N TYR A 64 -1.33 -10.37 -1.79
CA TYR A 64 -0.53 -9.15 -1.90
C TYR A 64 0.62 -9.17 -0.88
N ILE A 65 1.73 -8.55 -1.24
CA ILE A 65 2.82 -8.21 -0.32
C ILE A 65 2.91 -6.68 -0.25
N ALA A 66 2.64 -6.11 0.91
CA ALA A 66 2.72 -4.67 1.15
C ALA A 66 4.12 -4.32 1.69
N VAL A 67 5.00 -3.84 0.81
CA VAL A 67 6.38 -3.48 1.14
C VAL A 67 6.42 -2.09 1.77
N GLY A 68 6.45 -2.05 3.10
CA GLY A 68 6.31 -0.83 3.88
C GLY A 68 4.86 -0.36 4.02
N ASN A 69 4.62 0.38 5.11
CA ASN A 69 3.32 0.95 5.46
C ASN A 69 3.49 2.41 5.90
N GLU A 70 2.76 3.30 5.23
CA GLU A 70 2.70 4.75 5.52
C GLU A 70 4.08 5.41 5.61
N VAL A 71 5.03 4.98 4.76
CA VAL A 71 6.33 5.64 4.63
C VAL A 71 6.16 6.96 3.88
N ARG A 72 6.49 8.07 4.56
CA ARG A 72 6.40 9.42 4.01
C ARG A 72 7.80 9.91 3.67
N PRO A 73 8.05 10.51 2.49
CA PRO A 73 9.38 10.98 2.11
C PRO A 73 9.77 12.32 2.76
N VAL A 74 8.82 13.02 3.39
CA VAL A 74 9.02 14.36 3.96
C VAL A 74 8.27 14.48 5.28
N GLY A 75 8.93 15.06 6.29
CA GLY A 75 8.26 15.66 7.44
C GLY A 75 7.94 14.74 8.61
N ASP A 76 8.39 13.47 8.60
CA ASP A 76 8.23 12.58 9.75
C ASP A 76 9.40 11.60 9.98
N SER A 77 9.25 10.75 11.00
CA SER A 77 10.25 9.77 11.43
C SER A 77 10.52 8.64 10.42
N THR A 78 9.72 8.52 9.36
CA THR A 78 9.88 7.53 8.29
C THR A 78 10.58 8.10 7.05
N SER A 79 10.79 9.41 6.97
CA SER A 79 11.42 10.11 5.83
C SER A 79 12.73 9.48 5.35
N TRP A 80 13.58 9.05 6.28
CA TRP A 80 14.86 8.42 5.95
C TRP A 80 14.71 7.03 5.28
N MET A 81 13.57 6.37 5.46
CA MET A 81 13.27 5.04 4.91
C MET A 81 12.75 5.10 3.47
N ALA A 82 12.26 6.26 3.01
CA ALA A 82 11.62 6.41 1.70
C ALA A 82 12.52 5.97 0.53
N GLN A 83 13.82 6.22 0.62
CA GLN A 83 14.81 5.79 -0.38
C GLN A 83 14.90 4.25 -0.56
N TYR A 84 14.40 3.47 0.41
CA TYR A 84 14.48 2.01 0.40
C TYR A 84 13.21 1.34 -0.12
N VAL A 85 12.07 2.04 -0.20
CA VAL A 85 10.78 1.42 -0.55
C VAL A 85 10.81 0.86 -1.97
N LEU A 86 11.18 1.65 -2.98
CA LEU A 86 11.21 1.18 -4.36
C LEU A 86 12.23 0.03 -4.57
N PRO A 87 13.50 0.13 -4.15
CA PRO A 87 14.43 -0.99 -4.31
C PRO A 87 13.98 -2.26 -3.56
N ALA A 88 13.34 -2.13 -2.39
CA ALA A 88 12.78 -3.28 -1.68
C ALA A 88 11.60 -3.91 -2.45
N ILE A 89 10.67 -3.11 -3.00
CA ILE A 89 9.60 -3.60 -3.88
C ILE A 89 10.20 -4.38 -5.05
N GLN A 90 11.22 -3.81 -5.70
CA GLN A 90 11.87 -4.43 -6.85
C GLN A 90 12.50 -5.78 -6.48
N ASN A 91 13.28 -5.84 -5.40
CA ASN A 91 13.94 -7.07 -4.98
C ASN A 91 12.94 -8.15 -4.55
N VAL A 92 11.89 -7.79 -3.80
CA VAL A 92 10.82 -8.72 -3.40
C VAL A 92 10.04 -9.21 -4.63
N TYR A 93 9.69 -8.31 -5.56
CA TYR A 93 9.04 -8.68 -6.82
C TYR A 93 9.89 -9.65 -7.64
N GLN A 94 11.19 -9.40 -7.81
CA GLN A 94 12.05 -10.32 -8.55
C GLN A 94 12.16 -11.68 -7.87
N ALA A 95 12.23 -11.74 -6.54
CA ALA A 95 12.22 -12.99 -5.80
C ALA A 95 10.92 -13.80 -5.99
N ILE A 96 9.76 -13.13 -6.00
CA ILE A 96 8.46 -13.76 -6.31
C ILE A 96 8.38 -14.20 -7.78
N ARG A 97 8.82 -13.35 -8.70
CA ARG A 97 8.83 -13.62 -10.15
C ARG A 97 9.74 -14.79 -10.50
N ALA A 98 10.89 -14.93 -9.84
CA ALA A 98 11.80 -16.06 -10.02
C ALA A 98 11.16 -17.42 -9.69
N GLN A 99 10.08 -17.43 -8.90
CA GLN A 99 9.29 -18.63 -8.59
C GLN A 99 8.05 -18.80 -9.50
N GLY A 100 7.86 -17.92 -10.49
CA GLY A 100 6.68 -17.94 -11.35
C GLY A 100 5.38 -17.47 -10.66
N LEU A 101 5.47 -16.82 -9.50
CA LEU A 101 4.30 -16.49 -8.67
C LEU A 101 3.78 -15.05 -8.87
N HIS A 102 4.42 -14.24 -9.70
CA HIS A 102 4.11 -12.81 -9.89
C HIS A 102 2.69 -12.51 -10.42
N ASP A 103 2.00 -13.47 -11.05
CA ASP A 103 0.59 -13.31 -11.43
C ASP A 103 -0.38 -13.64 -10.29
N GLN A 104 0.07 -14.41 -9.30
CA GLN A 104 -0.73 -14.89 -8.18
C GLN A 104 -0.53 -14.00 -6.94
N ILE A 105 0.70 -13.52 -6.73
CA ILE A 105 1.12 -12.71 -5.59
C ILE A 105 1.64 -11.36 -6.12
N LYS A 106 0.90 -10.29 -5.87
CA LYS A 106 1.26 -8.94 -6.33
C LYS A 106 2.03 -8.19 -5.25
N VAL A 107 3.19 -7.64 -5.60
CA VAL A 107 4.03 -6.86 -4.68
C VAL A 107 3.69 -5.38 -4.84
N SER A 108 3.37 -4.72 -3.74
CA SER A 108 2.91 -3.34 -3.67
C SER A 108 3.54 -2.61 -2.46
N THR A 109 3.07 -1.41 -2.15
CA THR A 109 3.32 -0.68 -0.90
C THR A 109 2.01 -0.04 -0.43
N ALA A 110 1.88 0.18 0.88
CA ALA A 110 0.73 0.85 1.47
C ALA A 110 1.05 2.30 1.81
N ILE A 111 0.32 3.24 1.20
CA ILE A 111 0.43 4.67 1.47
C ILE A 111 -0.71 5.16 2.36
N ASP A 112 -0.53 6.33 2.98
CA ASP A 112 -1.63 7.08 3.58
C ASP A 112 -2.00 8.32 2.74
N MET A 113 -3.16 8.88 3.07
CA MET A 113 -3.76 9.99 2.33
C MET A 113 -3.03 11.33 2.51
N SER A 114 -2.07 11.46 3.43
CA SER A 114 -1.29 12.69 3.58
C SER A 114 -0.48 13.02 2.34
N LEU A 115 -0.12 12.03 1.51
CA LEU A 115 0.64 12.25 0.27
C LEU A 115 -0.15 13.03 -0.80
N LEU A 116 -1.47 13.19 -0.62
CA LEU A 116 -2.30 14.03 -1.48
C LEU A 116 -2.09 15.51 -1.17
N GLY A 117 -2.02 16.34 -2.22
CA GLY A 117 -1.99 17.79 -2.13
C GLY A 117 -3.36 18.39 -2.35
N ASN A 118 -3.96 18.10 -3.51
CA ASN A 118 -5.36 18.41 -3.74
C ASN A 118 -6.19 17.13 -3.65
N SER A 119 -7.32 17.19 -2.96
CA SER A 119 -8.24 16.07 -2.77
C SER A 119 -9.71 16.44 -2.97
N PHE A 120 -10.02 17.72 -3.24
CA PHE A 120 -11.38 18.19 -3.44
C PHE A 120 -11.49 19.15 -4.65
N PRO A 121 -12.50 18.95 -5.54
CA PRO A 121 -13.31 17.74 -5.63
C PRO A 121 -12.44 16.52 -6.00
N PRO A 122 -12.91 15.28 -5.78
CA PRO A 122 -12.11 14.07 -6.03
C PRO A 122 -11.50 14.00 -7.45
N SER A 123 -12.17 14.54 -8.46
CA SER A 123 -11.67 14.61 -9.84
C SER A 123 -10.42 15.47 -10.03
N GLN A 124 -10.12 16.37 -9.10
CA GLN A 124 -8.90 17.17 -9.07
C GLN A 124 -7.82 16.59 -8.13
N GLY A 125 -8.02 15.35 -7.67
CA GLY A 125 -7.09 14.62 -6.83
C GLY A 125 -5.69 14.59 -7.42
N SER A 126 -4.69 14.99 -6.63
CA SER A 126 -3.29 14.95 -7.05
C SER A 126 -2.34 14.79 -5.86
N PHE A 127 -1.26 14.02 -6.06
CA PHE A 127 -0.16 13.97 -5.08
C PHE A 127 0.53 15.33 -4.97
N ARG A 128 1.00 15.65 -3.75
CA ARG A 128 1.80 16.86 -3.50
C ARG A 128 3.05 16.88 -4.38
N GLY A 129 3.49 18.08 -4.76
CA GLY A 129 4.71 18.25 -5.56
C GLY A 129 5.97 17.71 -4.88
N ASP A 130 6.06 17.87 -3.56
CA ASP A 130 7.22 17.50 -2.73
C ASP A 130 7.39 15.98 -2.52
N VAL A 131 6.39 15.16 -2.85
CA VAL A 131 6.45 13.69 -2.71
C VAL A 131 6.57 12.95 -4.04
N ARG A 132 6.50 13.66 -5.18
CA ARG A 132 6.45 13.04 -6.51
C ARG A 132 7.72 12.28 -6.89
N SER A 133 8.89 12.80 -6.51
CA SER A 133 10.17 12.11 -6.75
C SER A 133 10.24 10.73 -6.07
N TYR A 134 9.45 10.53 -5.01
CA TYR A 134 9.28 9.26 -4.32
C TYR A 134 8.18 8.40 -4.95
N LEU A 135 6.99 8.95 -5.21
CA LEU A 135 5.83 8.19 -5.68
C LEU A 135 5.84 7.83 -7.16
N ASP A 136 6.23 8.75 -8.03
CA ASP A 136 6.17 8.55 -9.49
C ASP A 136 6.92 7.28 -9.95
N PRO A 137 8.16 7.02 -9.50
CA PRO A 137 8.86 5.79 -9.90
C PRO A 137 8.28 4.53 -9.23
N ILE A 138 7.69 4.63 -8.03
CA ILE A 138 6.95 3.52 -7.41
C ILE A 138 5.74 3.16 -8.26
N ILE A 139 4.91 4.14 -8.62
CA ILE A 139 3.73 3.94 -9.45
C ILE A 139 4.12 3.35 -10.82
N GLY A 140 5.17 3.90 -11.44
CA GLY A 140 5.70 3.36 -12.69
C GLY A 140 6.09 1.88 -12.59
N TYR A 141 6.69 1.48 -11.47
CA TYR A 141 7.05 0.08 -11.23
C TYR A 141 5.83 -0.82 -10.95
N LEU A 142 4.84 -0.34 -10.20
CA LEU A 142 3.60 -1.06 -9.95
C LEU A 142 2.81 -1.31 -11.24
N VAL A 143 2.78 -0.32 -12.14
CA VAL A 143 2.22 -0.47 -13.49
C VAL A 143 2.96 -1.54 -14.28
N TYR A 144 4.31 -1.50 -14.28
CA TYR A 144 5.13 -2.53 -14.93
C TYR A 144 4.86 -3.94 -14.37
N ALA A 145 4.69 -4.07 -13.06
CA ALA A 145 4.44 -5.34 -12.36
C ALA A 145 2.97 -5.80 -12.42
N GLY A 146 2.06 -4.98 -12.96
CA GLY A 146 0.62 -5.23 -12.92
C GLY A 146 0.09 -5.36 -11.48
N ALA A 147 0.61 -4.56 -10.56
CA ALA A 147 0.26 -4.55 -9.15
C ALA A 147 -0.56 -3.29 -8.79
N PRO A 148 -1.52 -3.37 -7.85
CA PRO A 148 -2.24 -2.19 -7.37
C PRO A 148 -1.35 -1.34 -6.47
N LEU A 149 -1.76 -0.11 -6.19
CA LEU A 149 -1.27 0.69 -5.07
C LEU A 149 -2.22 0.47 -3.88
N LEU A 150 -1.70 0.09 -2.71
CA LEU A 150 -2.51 -0.05 -1.49
C LEU A 150 -2.60 1.30 -0.79
N THR A 151 -3.75 1.61 -0.20
CA THR A 151 -3.96 2.91 0.47
C THR A 151 -4.80 2.74 1.72
N ASN A 152 -4.32 3.30 2.82
CA ASN A 152 -5.05 3.35 4.07
C ASN A 152 -5.96 4.59 4.07
N VAL A 153 -7.27 4.37 3.99
CA VAL A 153 -8.28 5.43 3.92
C VAL A 153 -9.12 5.45 5.19
N TYR A 154 -9.16 6.61 5.86
CA TYR A 154 -9.85 6.76 7.15
C TYR A 154 -10.76 8.01 7.15
N PRO A 155 -12.03 7.89 6.75
CA PRO A 155 -13.00 8.99 6.81
C PRO A 155 -13.11 9.62 8.21
N TYR A 156 -12.87 8.82 9.26
CA TYR A 156 -12.83 9.27 10.64
C TYR A 156 -11.85 10.44 10.88
N PHE A 157 -10.61 10.39 10.34
CA PHE A 157 -9.65 11.48 10.55
C PHE A 157 -10.08 12.75 9.82
N SER A 158 -10.60 12.63 8.58
CA SER A 158 -11.14 13.77 7.84
C SER A 158 -12.29 14.46 8.61
N TYR A 159 -13.24 13.68 9.16
CA TYR A 159 -14.30 14.20 10.01
C TYR A 159 -13.77 14.83 11.30
N LYS A 160 -12.88 14.13 12.02
CA LYS A 160 -12.33 14.61 13.29
C LYS A 160 -11.59 15.94 13.11
N ASP A 161 -10.84 16.09 12.03
CA ASP A 161 -9.98 17.26 11.80
C ASP A 161 -10.74 18.44 11.16
N ASN A 162 -11.83 18.18 10.42
CA ASN A 162 -12.73 19.22 9.90
C ASN A 162 -14.22 18.88 10.06
N PRO A 163 -14.75 18.82 11.30
CA PRO A 163 -16.14 18.44 11.55
C PRO A 163 -17.14 19.55 11.15
N ARG A 164 -16.65 20.75 10.84
CA ARG A 164 -17.46 21.88 10.38
C ARG A 164 -17.92 21.67 8.94
N ASP A 165 -17.01 21.24 8.07
CA ASP A 165 -17.31 21.10 6.63
C ASP A 165 -17.54 19.63 6.22
N ILE A 166 -17.01 18.67 7.00
CA ILE A 166 -17.24 17.24 6.80
C ILE A 166 -18.25 16.80 7.86
N SER A 167 -19.47 16.48 7.44
CA SER A 167 -20.50 16.02 8.36
C SER A 167 -20.24 14.59 8.84
N LEU A 168 -20.72 14.26 10.04
CA LEU A 168 -20.68 12.88 10.54
C LEU A 168 -21.42 11.93 9.58
N SER A 169 -22.60 12.35 9.08
CA SER A 169 -23.41 11.52 8.18
C SER A 169 -22.69 11.19 6.87
N TYR A 170 -21.87 12.11 6.36
CA TYR A 170 -21.01 11.83 5.21
C TYR A 170 -19.91 10.81 5.56
N ALA A 171 -19.25 10.95 6.70
CA ALA A 171 -18.16 10.07 7.12
C ALA A 171 -18.58 8.63 7.46
N ILE A 172 -19.84 8.41 7.87
CA ILE A 172 -20.38 7.08 8.23
C ILE A 172 -21.38 6.52 7.20
N PHE A 173 -21.42 7.08 5.98
CA PHE A 173 -22.25 6.59 4.88
C PHE A 173 -23.78 6.64 5.13
N THR A 174 -24.24 7.68 5.82
CA THR A 174 -25.67 7.92 6.13
C THR A 174 -26.21 9.24 5.59
N SER A 175 -25.46 9.91 4.70
CA SER A 175 -25.98 11.10 4.01
C SER A 175 -27.17 10.72 3.11
N PRO A 176 -28.33 11.40 3.24
CA PRO A 176 -29.51 11.09 2.42
C PRO A 176 -29.39 11.60 0.98
N ASN A 177 -28.45 12.53 0.74
CA ASN A 177 -28.27 13.21 -0.55
C ASN A 177 -26.81 13.12 -1.01
N VAL A 178 -26.61 13.38 -2.30
CA VAL A 178 -25.29 13.61 -2.90
C VAL A 178 -24.62 14.78 -2.16
N VAL A 179 -23.43 14.52 -1.60
CA VAL A 179 -22.64 15.53 -0.87
C VAL A 179 -21.69 16.28 -1.79
N VAL A 180 -21.19 15.61 -2.83
CA VAL A 180 -20.28 16.18 -3.82
C VAL A 180 -20.77 15.79 -5.21
N GLU A 181 -21.25 16.75 -5.99
CA GLU A 181 -21.54 16.53 -7.40
C GLU A 181 -20.25 16.57 -8.22
N ILE A 182 -20.00 15.52 -8.99
CA ILE A 182 -18.89 15.47 -9.95
C ILE A 182 -19.48 15.71 -11.33
N LEU A 183 -19.24 16.91 -11.90
CA LEU A 183 -19.44 17.12 -13.33
C LEU A 183 -18.33 16.37 -14.07
N VAL A 184 -18.63 15.18 -14.56
CA VAL A 184 -17.73 14.45 -15.45
C VAL A 184 -17.78 15.16 -16.81
N GLN A 185 -16.91 16.14 -17.03
CA GLN A 185 -16.57 16.52 -18.40
C GLN A 185 -15.80 15.34 -18.98
N LEU A 186 -16.43 14.59 -19.91
CA LEU A 186 -15.80 13.48 -20.61
C LEU A 186 -14.56 13.98 -21.35
N MET A 187 -13.40 13.88 -20.71
CA MET A 187 -12.11 14.02 -21.36
C MET A 187 -11.61 12.61 -21.60
N ILE A 188 -11.75 12.12 -22.83
CA ILE A 188 -11.18 10.84 -23.26
C ILE A 188 -9.66 11.02 -23.25
N VAL A 189 -9.02 10.63 -22.14
CA VAL A 189 -7.57 10.47 -22.05
C VAL A 189 -7.28 8.97 -22.06
N PRO A 190 -6.51 8.44 -23.02
CA PRO A 190 -6.24 7.02 -23.07
C PRO A 190 -5.34 6.65 -21.89
N ARG A 191 -5.87 5.77 -21.03
CA ARG A 191 -5.23 5.17 -19.84
C ARG A 191 -5.22 6.09 -18.61
N PHE A 192 -6.29 6.04 -17.83
CA PHE A 192 -6.30 5.86 -16.37
C PHE A 192 -7.77 5.88 -15.95
N ILE A 193 -8.34 4.72 -15.63
CA ILE A 193 -9.63 4.64 -14.95
C ILE A 193 -9.30 4.49 -13.47
N TRP A 194 -9.54 5.54 -12.70
CA TRP A 194 -9.75 5.40 -11.27
C TRP A 194 -11.20 4.96 -11.08
N ILE A 195 -11.41 3.75 -10.58
CA ILE A 195 -12.71 3.35 -10.02
C ILE A 195 -12.64 3.69 -8.54
N ILE A 196 -13.52 4.61 -8.11
CA ILE A 196 -13.98 4.72 -6.72
C ILE A 196 -15.21 3.84 -6.56
#